data_AF-A0A151K1M0-F1
#
_entry.id   AF-A0A151K1M0-F1
#
_cell.length_a   1.000
_cell.length_b   1.000
_cell.length_c   1.000
_cell.angle_alpha   90.00
_cell.angle_beta   90.00
_cell.angle_gamma   90.00
#
_symmetry.space_group_name_H-M   'P 1'
#
loop_
_entity.id
_entity.type
_entity.pdbx_description
1 polymer ?
#
loop_
_entity_poly.entity_id
_entity_poly.type
_entity_poly.pdbx_seq_one_letter_code
_entity_poly.pdbx_strand_id
1 'polypeptide(L)'
;MVDIAVLDKLESGFKKLVESDSKSLLKKHLAKEIVDQLKTRKTSFGSALLDVIQSGLENHDSGVGIYAPDAEAYTVFAEILSHHRRLQDDRQLPLKDFGNVDFFGNLDPTGTLYDSGKRD
;
A
#
# COMPACT_ATOMS: atom_id res chain seq x y z
N MET A 1 5.37 16.48 -17.53
CA MET A 1 3.89 16.40 -17.62
C MET A 1 3.49 14.93 -17.53
N VAL A 2 2.35 14.61 -16.91
CA VAL A 2 1.78 13.25 -16.92
C VAL A 2 1.04 13.06 -18.25
N ASP A 3 1.18 11.89 -18.87
CA ASP A 3 0.57 11.61 -20.15
C ASP A 3 -0.96 11.57 -20.05
N ILE A 4 -1.64 12.09 -21.07
CA ILE A 4 -3.12 12.18 -21.10
C ILE A 4 -3.75 10.79 -20.94
N ALA A 5 -3.17 9.77 -21.60
CA ALA A 5 -3.64 8.40 -21.48
C ALA A 5 -3.56 7.84 -20.05
N VAL A 6 -2.60 8.31 -19.23
CA VAL A 6 -2.47 7.92 -17.82
C VAL A 6 -3.57 8.59 -16.99
N LEU A 7 -3.86 9.87 -17.26
CA LEU A 7 -4.94 10.61 -16.61
C LEU A 7 -6.30 9.99 -16.92
N ASP A 8 -6.58 9.64 -18.18
CA ASP A 8 -7.84 9.03 -18.58
C ASP A 8 -8.07 7.68 -17.90
N LYS A 9 -7.02 6.83 -17.83
CA LYS A 9 -7.08 5.55 -17.11
C LYS A 9 -7.32 5.76 -15.62
N LEU A 10 -6.69 6.76 -15.03
CA LEU A 10 -6.82 7.07 -13.62
C LEU A 10 -8.24 7.52 -13.26
N GLU A 11 -8.82 8.44 -14.03
CA GLU A 11 -10.20 8.91 -13.82
C GLU A 11 -11.22 7.78 -14.07
N SER A 12 -11.00 6.95 -15.10
CA SER A 12 -11.85 5.78 -15.37
C SER A 12 -11.81 4.74 -14.24
N GLY A 13 -10.61 4.41 -13.75
CA GLY A 13 -10.44 3.47 -12.65
C GLY A 13 -10.98 4.03 -11.34
N PHE A 14 -10.79 5.32 -11.06
CA PHE A 14 -11.36 5.99 -9.89
C PHE A 14 -12.89 5.88 -9.88
N LYS A 15 -13.55 6.16 -11.00
CA LYS A 15 -15.00 6.02 -11.13
C LYS A 15 -15.47 4.59 -10.82
N LYS A 16 -14.80 3.58 -11.38
CA LYS A 16 -15.10 2.16 -11.11
C LYS A 16 -14.92 1.80 -9.63
N LEU A 17 -13.86 2.30 -8.99
CA LEU A 17 -13.61 2.07 -7.58
C LEU A 17 -14.70 2.68 -6.69
N VAL A 18 -15.14 3.90 -7.01
CA VAL A 18 -16.22 4.60 -6.29
C VAL A 18 -17.55 3.82 -6.42
N GLU A 19 -17.87 3.35 -7.62
CA GLU A 19 -19.09 2.57 -7.91
C GLU A 19 -19.04 1.14 -7.36
N SER A 20 -17.86 0.60 -7.07
CA SER A 20 -17.69 -0.76 -6.52
C SER A 20 -18.07 -0.85 -5.04
N ASP A 21 -18.32 -2.04 -4.51
CA ASP A 21 -18.46 -2.29 -3.06
C ASP A 21 -17.11 -2.56 -2.34
N SER A 22 -15.99 -2.09 -2.92
CA SER A 22 -14.66 -2.31 -2.34
C SER A 22 -14.56 -1.79 -0.91
N LYS A 23 -13.90 -2.57 -0.05
CA LYS A 23 -13.55 -2.20 1.33
C LYS A 23 -12.07 -1.86 1.51
N SER A 24 -11.37 -1.69 0.38
CA SER A 24 -9.93 -1.40 0.36
C SER A 24 -9.59 -0.10 1.09
N LEU A 25 -8.39 -0.06 1.69
CA LEU A 25 -7.85 1.20 2.22
C LEU A 25 -7.67 2.25 1.12
N LEU A 26 -7.36 1.82 -0.11
CA LEU A 26 -7.38 2.70 -1.28
C LEU A 26 -8.71 3.43 -1.40
N LYS A 27 -9.85 2.74 -1.46
CA LYS A 27 -11.16 3.41 -1.59
C LYS A 27 -11.46 4.34 -0.40
N LYS A 28 -11.02 3.97 0.81
CA LYS A 28 -11.22 4.77 2.01
C LYS A 28 -10.43 6.09 2.00
N HIS A 29 -9.22 6.08 1.44
CA HIS A 29 -8.28 7.21 1.50
C HIS A 29 -8.13 7.96 0.17
N LEU A 30 -8.61 7.39 -0.94
CA LEU A 30 -8.58 8.03 -2.25
C LEU A 30 -9.84 8.86 -2.44
N ALA A 31 -9.82 10.09 -1.92
CA ALA A 31 -10.86 11.09 -2.20
C ALA A 31 -10.56 11.83 -3.52
N LYS A 32 -11.58 12.44 -4.13
CA LYS A 32 -11.41 13.19 -5.39
C LYS A 32 -10.40 14.32 -5.25
N GLU A 33 -10.39 14.99 -4.10
CA GLU A 33 -9.47 16.08 -3.77
C GLU A 33 -8.02 15.58 -3.77
N ILE A 34 -7.78 14.38 -3.23
CA ILE A 34 -6.46 13.76 -3.17
C ILE A 34 -6.00 13.33 -4.57
N VAL A 35 -6.92 12.77 -5.36
CA VAL A 35 -6.65 12.47 -6.78
C VAL A 35 -6.26 13.74 -7.53
N ASP A 36 -7.03 14.81 -7.41
CA ASP A 36 -6.75 16.08 -8.10
C ASP A 36 -5.41 16.69 -7.69
N GLN A 37 -5.01 16.57 -6.42
CA GLN A 37 -3.72 17.03 -5.90
C GLN A 37 -2.53 16.20 -6.41
N LEU A 38 -2.70 14.88 -6.53
CA LEU A 38 -1.61 13.95 -6.80
C LEU A 38 -1.48 13.52 -8.27
N LYS A 39 -2.55 13.64 -9.08
CA LYS A 39 -2.58 13.11 -10.47
C LYS A 39 -1.57 13.73 -11.43
N THR A 40 -1.02 14.90 -11.11
CA THR A 40 0.02 15.58 -11.92
C THR A 40 1.43 15.39 -11.39
N ARG A 41 1.59 14.75 -10.22
CA ARG A 41 2.89 14.49 -9.59
C ARG A 41 3.57 13.30 -10.25
N LYS A 42 4.90 13.36 -10.30
CA LYS A 42 5.77 12.25 -10.69
C LYS A 42 6.96 12.20 -9.74
N THR A 43 7.48 11.00 -9.50
CA THR A 43 8.79 10.81 -8.87
C THR A 43 9.90 11.14 -9.88
N SER A 44 11.13 11.28 -9.40
CA SER A 44 12.33 11.43 -10.23
C SER A 44 12.57 10.25 -11.18
N PHE A 45 12.03 9.06 -10.84
CA PHE A 45 12.02 7.87 -11.70
C PHE A 45 10.90 7.89 -12.75
N GLY A 46 10.02 8.88 -12.72
CA GLY A 46 8.94 9.06 -13.69
C GLY A 46 7.63 8.36 -13.33
N SER A 47 7.55 7.70 -12.17
CA SER A 47 6.34 7.02 -11.70
C SER A 47 5.25 8.01 -11.33
N ALA A 48 4.02 7.73 -11.74
CA ALA A 48 2.83 8.53 -11.53
C ALA A 48 1.87 7.89 -10.51
N LEU A 49 0.82 8.62 -10.14
CA LEU A 49 -0.21 8.11 -9.22
C LEU A 49 -0.83 6.80 -9.72
N LEU A 50 -0.98 6.61 -11.04
CA LEU A 50 -1.53 5.38 -11.60
C LEU A 50 -0.68 4.16 -11.21
N ASP A 51 0.65 4.27 -11.28
CA ASP A 51 1.55 3.16 -10.91
C ASP A 51 1.41 2.78 -9.43
N VAL A 52 0.98 3.72 -8.60
CA VAL A 52 0.78 3.54 -7.15
C VAL A 52 -0.51 2.80 -6.83
N ILE A 53 -1.59 3.07 -7.59
CA ILE A 53 -2.95 2.61 -7.24
C ILE A 53 -3.55 1.60 -8.22
N GLN A 54 -2.91 1.35 -9.37
CA GLN A 54 -3.47 0.53 -10.45
C GLN A 54 -3.96 -0.84 -9.95
N SER A 55 -3.17 -1.50 -9.10
CA SER A 55 -3.56 -2.80 -8.55
C SER A 55 -4.88 -2.76 -7.78
N GLY A 56 -5.15 -1.70 -7.01
CA GLY A 56 -6.41 -1.54 -6.27
C GLY A 56 -7.58 -1.07 -7.15
N LEU A 57 -7.30 -0.43 -8.27
CA LEU A 57 -8.33 -0.09 -9.29
C LEU A 57 -8.75 -1.32 -10.11
N GLU A 58 -7.86 -2.30 -10.29
CA GLU A 58 -8.15 -3.52 -11.03
C GLU A 58 -8.68 -4.65 -10.13
N ASN A 59 -8.24 -4.70 -8.87
CA ASN A 59 -8.59 -5.78 -7.91
C ASN A 59 -9.33 -5.20 -6.71
N HIS A 60 -10.65 -5.03 -6.86
CA HIS A 60 -11.51 -4.39 -5.85
C HIS A 60 -11.64 -5.15 -4.52
N ASP A 61 -11.24 -6.43 -4.49
CA ASP A 61 -11.16 -7.29 -3.32
C ASP A 61 -9.86 -7.10 -2.50
N SER A 62 -8.95 -6.24 -2.96
CA SER A 62 -7.72 -5.88 -2.25
C SER A 62 -8.00 -5.31 -0.85
N GLY A 63 -7.24 -5.76 0.16
CA GLY A 63 -7.29 -5.17 1.49
C GLY A 63 -6.71 -3.75 1.53
N VAL A 64 -5.59 -3.51 0.83
CA VAL A 64 -4.92 -2.19 0.76
C VAL A 64 -5.08 -1.56 -0.62
N GLY A 65 -4.51 -2.19 -1.67
CA GLY A 65 -4.64 -1.74 -3.06
C GLY A 65 -3.66 -0.63 -3.48
N ILE A 66 -2.57 -0.40 -2.72
CA ILE A 66 -1.58 0.65 -2.96
C ILE A 66 -0.17 0.05 -2.90
N TYR A 67 0.69 0.40 -3.85
CA TYR A 67 2.10 -0.01 -3.87
C TYR A 67 3.00 1.20 -4.15
N ALA A 68 4.13 1.30 -3.46
CA ALA A 68 5.13 2.30 -3.76
C ALA A 68 6.04 1.79 -4.90
N PRO A 69 6.04 2.40 -6.10
CA PRO A 69 6.88 1.96 -7.21
C PRO A 69 8.37 2.24 -6.96
N ASP A 70 8.67 3.23 -6.13
CA ASP A 70 10.01 3.62 -5.73
C ASP A 70 10.01 4.21 -4.30
N ALA A 71 11.21 4.47 -3.75
CA ALA A 71 11.34 5.01 -2.40
C ALA A 71 10.81 6.44 -2.27
N GLU A 72 10.91 7.26 -3.33
CA GLU A 72 10.46 8.65 -3.35
C GLU A 72 8.92 8.74 -3.35
N ALA A 73 8.24 7.71 -3.84
CA ALA A 73 6.78 7.62 -3.82
C ALA A 73 6.21 7.78 -2.39
N TYR A 74 6.91 7.29 -1.36
CA TYR A 74 6.50 7.47 0.04
C TYR A 74 6.50 8.93 0.51
N THR A 75 7.17 9.82 -0.21
CA THR A 75 7.18 11.27 0.03
C THR A 75 6.24 11.97 -0.94
N VAL A 76 6.31 11.68 -2.24
CA VAL A 76 5.51 12.34 -3.28
C VAL A 76 4.01 12.02 -3.16
N PHE A 77 3.67 10.78 -2.78
CA PHE A 77 2.31 10.30 -2.60
C PHE A 77 2.01 9.97 -1.12
N ALA A 78 2.66 10.68 -0.19
CA ALA A 78 2.55 10.45 1.24
C ALA A 78 1.09 10.50 1.73
N GLU A 79 0.25 11.34 1.14
CA GLU A 79 -1.17 11.51 1.51
C GLU A 79 -1.94 10.17 1.49
N ILE A 80 -1.62 9.28 0.55
CA ILE A 80 -2.26 7.96 0.44
C ILE A 80 -1.39 6.82 0.98
N LEU A 81 -0.07 6.96 1.03
CA LEU A 81 0.82 5.89 1.51
C LEU A 81 1.06 5.90 3.03
N SER A 82 0.80 7.03 3.70
CA SER A 82 1.07 7.21 5.13
C SER A 82 0.01 6.61 6.07
N HIS A 83 -1.11 6.09 5.56
CA HIS A 83 -2.22 5.62 6.41
C HIS A 83 -1.87 4.43 7.33
N HIS A 84 -0.73 3.77 7.12
CA HIS A 84 -0.22 2.73 8.00
C HIS A 84 0.61 3.26 9.19
N ARG A 85 0.93 4.55 9.23
CA ARG A 85 1.79 5.12 10.27
C ARG A 85 1.00 5.34 11.58
N ARG A 86 0.95 4.30 12.43
CA ARG A 86 0.67 4.46 13.88
C ARG A 86 1.86 5.10 14.64
N LEU A 87 3.00 5.28 13.98
CA LEU A 87 4.08 6.15 14.45
C LEU A 87 3.76 7.59 13.99
N GLN A 88 3.71 8.52 14.93
CA GLN A 88 3.58 9.95 14.63
C GLN A 88 4.73 10.42 13.72
N ASP A 89 4.48 11.44 12.88
CA ASP A 89 5.35 11.90 11.78
C ASP A 89 6.78 12.30 12.21
N ASP A 90 7.05 12.45 13.50
CA ASP A 90 8.33 12.85 14.08
C ASP A 90 9.13 11.69 14.69
N ARG A 91 8.57 10.46 14.77
CA ARG A 91 9.25 9.32 15.39
C ARG A 91 10.04 8.51 14.38
N GLN A 92 11.37 8.58 14.47
CA GLN A 92 12.27 7.69 13.75
C GLN A 92 12.06 6.24 14.21
N LEU A 93 12.16 5.30 13.27
CA LEU A 93 12.16 3.87 13.59
C LEU A 93 13.36 3.60 14.53
N PRO A 94 13.18 2.73 15.55
CA PRO A 94 14.31 2.31 16.36
C PRO A 94 15.39 1.66 15.48
N LEU A 95 16.63 1.70 15.96
CA LEU A 95 17.72 0.98 15.31
C LEU A 95 17.37 -0.50 15.18
N LYS A 96 17.84 -1.11 14.09
CA LYS A 96 17.64 -2.52 13.81
C LYS A 96 18.22 -3.35 14.96
N ASP A 97 17.35 -4.04 15.68
CA ASP A 97 17.69 -4.99 16.73
C ASP A 97 16.74 -6.20 16.62
N PHE A 98 17.30 -7.39 16.44
CA PHE A 98 16.53 -8.64 16.37
C PHE A 98 16.32 -9.27 17.75
N GLY A 99 16.93 -8.73 18.81
CA GLY A 99 16.87 -9.26 20.16
C GLY A 99 17.66 -10.57 20.34
N ASN A 100 17.43 -11.22 21.48
CA ASN A 100 18.02 -12.53 21.77
C ASN A 100 17.04 -13.65 21.36
N VAL A 101 17.51 -14.55 20.48
CA VAL A 101 16.74 -15.67 19.97
C VAL A 101 16.39 -16.71 21.04
N ASP A 102 17.14 -16.78 22.14
CA ASP A 102 16.92 -17.74 23.23
C ASP A 102 15.64 -17.47 24.02
N PHE A 103 15.02 -16.30 23.85
CA PHE A 103 13.72 -15.98 24.46
C PHE A 103 12.53 -16.63 23.74
N PHE A 104 12.69 -17.10 22.51
CA PHE A 104 11.60 -17.74 21.77
C PHE A 104 11.52 -19.23 22.15
N GLY A 105 10.43 -19.63 22.82
CA GLY A 105 10.12 -21.03 23.15
C GLY A 105 9.36 -21.77 22.03
N ASN A 106 9.13 -23.07 22.21
CA ASN A 106 8.31 -23.86 21.28
C ASN A 106 6.85 -23.36 21.27
N LEU A 107 6.34 -23.00 20.08
CA LEU A 107 4.98 -22.48 19.87
C LEU A 107 3.90 -23.59 19.97
N ASP A 108 4.28 -24.86 19.87
CA ASP A 108 3.39 -26.01 20.09
C ASP A 108 4.12 -27.13 20.84
N PRO A 109 4.27 -27.00 22.16
CA PRO A 109 4.92 -28.01 22.99
C PRO A 109 4.22 -29.38 22.97
N THR A 110 2.91 -29.42 22.66
CA THR A 110 2.10 -30.64 22.68
C THR A 110 1.93 -31.27 21.30
N GLY A 111 2.26 -30.56 20.22
CA GLY A 111 2.19 -31.05 18.83
C GLY A 111 0.76 -31.30 18.34
N THR A 112 -0.23 -30.64 18.92
CA THR A 112 -1.66 -30.89 18.67
C THR A 112 -2.33 -29.80 17.83
N LEU A 113 -1.63 -28.69 17.55
CA LEU A 113 -2.21 -27.50 16.94
C LEU A 113 -1.67 -27.22 15.52
N TYR A 114 -0.47 -27.69 15.18
CA TYR A 114 0.12 -27.47 13.85
C TYR A 114 0.37 -28.80 13.11
N ASP A 115 -0.34 -29.02 12.01
CA ASP A 115 0.04 -29.99 10.99
C ASP A 115 0.90 -29.27 9.94
N SER A 116 2.21 -29.25 10.15
CA SER A 116 3.16 -28.74 9.16
C SER A 116 4.17 -29.82 8.84
N GLY A 117 3.94 -30.52 7.73
CA GLY A 117 4.91 -31.45 7.17
C GLY A 117 4.65 -31.68 5.69
N LYS A 118 5.29 -30.87 4.83
CA LYS A 118 5.72 -31.41 3.53
C LYS A 118 6.60 -32.61 3.86
N ARG A 119 6.07 -33.81 3.66
CA ARG A 119 6.87 -35.03 3.55
C ARG A 119 7.49 -34.97 2.16
N ASP A 120 8.82 -34.90 2.10
CA ASP A 120 9.57 -35.18 0.87
C ASP A 120 9.22 -36.56 0.30
#